data_AF-A0A431FTX2-F1
#
_entry.id   AF-A0A431FTX2-F1
#
_cell.length_a   1.000
_cell.length_b   1.000
_cell.length_c   1.000
_cell.angle_alpha   90.00
_cell.angle_beta   90.00
_cell.angle_gamma   90.00
#
_symmetry.space_group_name_H-M   'P 1'
#
loop_
_entity.id
_entity.type
_entity.pdbx_description
1 polymer ?
#
loop_
_entity_poly.entity_id
_entity_poly.type
_entity_poly.pdbx_seq_one_letter_code
_entity_poly.pdbx_strand_id
1 'polypeptide(L)'
;EPIMASAMPLQDEINITRNLLIDAVRTHIMPKIMMPKSMGVSREDIETLGKPIYTDDPKGVQILPPPNVNSAGMNLQLLESELTEVTGVSPQNNGAQTAQNETATEISIKAQEGGRRSADYIRQYNETFIEPLFDRFAMLVFKYGED
;
A
#
# COMPACT_ATOMS: atom_id res chain seq x y z
N GLU A 1 -11.13 -11.83 -17.93
CA GLU A 1 -10.61 -10.50 -17.53
C GLU A 1 -9.12 -10.62 -17.20
N PRO A 2 -8.32 -9.54 -17.31
CA PRO A 2 -6.92 -9.59 -16.91
C PRO A 2 -6.83 -9.98 -15.44
N ILE A 3 -6.00 -10.96 -15.14
CA ILE A 3 -5.90 -11.62 -13.83
C ILE A 3 -5.50 -10.64 -12.68
N MET A 4 -4.90 -9.50 -13.02
CA MET A 4 -4.52 -8.43 -12.08
C MET A 4 -5.48 -7.25 -12.06
N ALA A 5 -6.56 -7.27 -12.84
CA ALA A 5 -7.50 -6.15 -12.92
C ALA A 5 -8.23 -5.90 -11.59
N SER A 6 -8.50 -6.96 -10.82
CA SER A 6 -9.08 -6.88 -9.47
C SER A 6 -8.10 -6.37 -8.41
N ALA A 7 -6.80 -6.48 -8.65
CA ALA A 7 -5.76 -6.03 -7.71
C ALA A 7 -5.42 -4.54 -7.87
N MET A 8 -5.66 -3.94 -9.04
CA MET A 8 -5.41 -2.51 -9.29
C MET A 8 -6.17 -1.57 -8.34
N PRO A 9 -7.51 -1.69 -8.14
CA PRO A 9 -8.22 -0.79 -7.23
C PRO A 9 -7.73 -0.93 -5.77
N LEU A 10 -7.38 -2.15 -5.36
CA LEU A 10 -6.79 -2.40 -4.03
C LEU A 10 -5.41 -1.73 -3.87
N GLN A 11 -4.58 -1.76 -4.91
CA GLN A 11 -3.28 -1.08 -4.90
C GLN A 11 -3.43 0.45 -4.81
N ASP A 12 -4.37 1.03 -5.57
CA ASP A 12 -4.66 2.46 -5.51
C ASP A 12 -5.13 2.87 -4.11
N GLU A 13 -6.01 2.09 -3.50
CA GLU A 13 -6.51 2.35 -2.15
C GLU A 13 -5.39 2.24 -1.10
N ILE A 14 -4.55 1.20 -1.16
CA ILE A 14 -3.38 1.05 -0.28
C ILE A 14 -2.45 2.26 -0.39
N ASN A 15 -2.18 2.73 -1.62
CA ASN A 15 -1.33 3.89 -1.85
C ASN A 15 -1.94 5.17 -1.24
N ILE A 16 -3.23 5.39 -1.46
CA ILE A 16 -3.95 6.54 -0.89
C ILE A 16 -3.92 6.47 0.65
N THR A 17 -4.30 5.33 1.24
CA THR A 17 -4.32 5.17 2.71
C THR A 17 -2.92 5.32 3.32
N ARG A 18 -1.88 4.77 2.69
CA ARG A 18 -0.49 4.91 3.16
C ARG A 18 -0.03 6.37 3.12
N ASN A 19 -0.33 7.09 2.05
CA ASN A 19 -0.01 8.52 1.94
C ASN A 19 -0.74 9.34 3.00
N LEU A 20 -2.04 9.08 3.21
CA LEU A 20 -2.82 9.74 4.25
C LEU A 20 -2.28 9.44 5.66
N LEU A 21 -1.78 8.24 5.91
CA LEU A 21 -1.17 7.85 7.18
C LEU A 21 0.14 8.62 7.42
N ILE A 22 0.98 8.76 6.38
CA ILE A 22 2.20 9.59 6.43
C ILE A 22 1.85 11.04 6.77
N ASP A 23 0.84 11.60 6.11
CA ASP A 23 0.38 12.97 6.37
C ASP A 23 -0.22 13.13 7.79
N ALA A 24 -0.95 12.13 8.27
CA ALA A 24 -1.48 12.09 9.62
C ALA A 24 -0.38 12.06 10.69
N VAL A 25 0.68 11.28 10.48
CA VAL A 25 1.87 11.23 11.34
C VAL A 25 2.61 12.57 11.31
N ARG A 26 2.77 13.16 10.11
CA ARG A 26 3.38 14.49 9.97
C ARG A 26 2.60 15.55 10.75
N THR A 27 1.27 15.46 10.77
CA THR A 27 0.40 16.37 11.52
C THR A 27 0.52 16.17 13.05
N HIS A 28 0.85 14.96 13.52
CA HIS A 28 1.18 14.75 14.95
C HIS A 28 2.50 15.41 15.35
N ILE A 29 3.51 15.39 14.47
CA ILE A 29 4.83 15.96 14.74
C ILE A 29 4.84 17.48 14.56
N MET A 30 4.13 17.97 13.53
CA MET A 30 4.02 19.37 13.17
C MET A 30 2.55 19.79 13.16
N PRO A 31 1.95 19.99 14.34
CA PRO A 31 0.53 20.29 14.43
C PRO A 31 0.22 21.67 13.88
N LYS A 32 -0.93 21.79 13.20
CA LYS A 32 -1.39 23.08 12.69
C LYS A 32 -2.02 23.87 13.82
N ILE A 33 -1.55 25.09 14.01
CA ILE A 33 -2.07 26.03 15.00
C ILE A 33 -3.08 26.94 14.31
N MET A 34 -4.28 27.02 14.85
CA MET A 34 -5.33 27.93 14.42
C MET A 34 -5.51 29.02 15.48
N MET A 35 -5.54 30.26 15.04
CA MET A 35 -5.75 31.42 15.89
C MET A 35 -6.46 32.53 15.12
N PRO A 36 -7.37 33.31 15.75
CA PRO A 36 -7.93 34.51 15.16
C PRO A 36 -6.86 35.46 14.61
N LYS A 37 -7.06 35.95 13.38
CA LYS A 37 -6.16 36.93 12.73
C LYS A 37 -5.98 38.21 13.53
N SER A 38 -6.95 38.55 14.38
CA SER A 38 -6.91 39.72 15.26
C SER A 38 -5.89 39.62 16.39
N MET A 39 -5.30 38.45 16.66
CA MET A 39 -4.28 38.30 17.70
C MET A 39 -2.93 38.93 17.35
N GLY A 40 -2.72 39.36 16.09
CA GLY A 40 -1.49 40.04 15.69
C GLY A 40 -0.21 39.20 15.75
N VAL A 41 -0.32 37.88 16.00
CA VAL A 41 0.81 36.95 16.02
C VAL A 41 1.33 36.74 14.60
N SER A 42 2.61 37.01 14.40
CA SER A 42 3.26 36.81 13.11
C SER A 42 3.75 35.37 12.94
N ARG A 43 4.00 34.94 11.69
CA ARG A 43 4.60 33.63 11.42
C ARG A 43 5.99 33.49 12.08
N GLU A 44 6.77 34.56 12.09
CA GLU A 44 8.11 34.58 12.70
C GLU A 44 8.06 34.29 14.21
N ASP A 45 7.04 34.77 14.91
CA ASP A 45 6.86 34.50 16.33
C ASP A 45 6.58 33.00 16.61
N ILE A 46 5.94 32.31 15.66
CA ILE A 46 5.62 30.87 15.76
C ILE A 46 6.83 30.00 15.39
N GLU A 47 7.62 30.43 14.40
CA GLU A 47 8.79 29.69 13.92
C GLU A 47 10.03 29.86 14.81
N THR A 48 10.09 30.93 15.61
CA THR A 48 11.22 31.19 16.50
C THR A 48 11.13 30.39 17.80
N LEU A 49 11.89 29.30 17.88
CA LEU A 49 12.00 28.47 19.09
C LEU A 49 12.51 29.26 20.31
N GLY A 50 11.84 29.08 21.45
CA GLY A 50 12.28 29.60 22.75
C GLY A 50 11.85 31.03 23.07
N LYS A 51 11.15 31.72 22.17
CA LYS A 51 10.55 33.03 22.48
C LYS A 51 9.10 32.89 22.95
N PRO A 52 8.70 33.60 24.02
CA PRO A 52 7.30 33.66 24.41
C PRO A 52 6.49 34.43 23.35
N ILE A 53 5.33 33.88 22.99
CA ILE A 53 4.33 34.55 22.15
C ILE A 53 3.36 35.27 23.08
N TYR A 54 3.28 36.59 22.97
CA TYR A 54 2.37 37.41 23.77
C TYR A 54 1.05 37.60 23.02
N THR A 55 -0.07 37.29 23.68
CA THR A 55 -1.43 37.48 23.14
C THR A 55 -2.39 37.88 24.25
N ASP A 56 -3.36 38.71 23.90
CA ASP A 56 -4.41 39.18 24.82
C ASP A 56 -5.47 38.11 25.09
N ASP A 57 -5.62 37.13 24.18
CA ASP A 57 -6.56 36.01 24.32
C ASP A 57 -5.89 34.65 24.04
N PRO A 58 -5.25 34.04 25.05
CA PRO A 58 -4.63 32.72 24.90
C PRO A 58 -5.64 31.59 24.66
N LYS A 59 -6.94 31.80 24.90
CA LYS A 59 -7.98 30.77 24.66
C LYS A 59 -8.36 30.64 23.19
N GLY A 60 -8.04 31.66 22.37
CA GLY A 60 -8.28 31.61 20.93
C GLY A 60 -7.29 30.74 20.16
N VAL A 61 -6.20 30.28 20.80
CA VAL A 61 -5.22 29.39 20.18
C VAL A 61 -5.71 27.95 20.28
N GLN A 62 -5.99 27.35 19.14
CA GLN A 62 -6.41 25.95 19.04
C GLN A 62 -5.40 25.17 18.21
N ILE A 63 -5.00 24.02 18.72
CA ILE A 63 -4.23 23.05 17.95
C ILE A 63 -5.24 22.20 17.19
N LEU A 64 -5.13 22.13 15.87
CA LEU A 64 -5.97 21.25 15.07
C LEU A 64 -5.74 19.81 15.54
N PRO A 65 -6.78 19.10 16.01
CA PRO A 65 -6.61 17.74 16.49
C PRO A 65 -6.11 16.87 15.33
N PRO A 66 -5.04 16.09 15.53
CA PRO A 66 -4.54 15.25 14.48
C PRO A 66 -5.54 14.11 14.20
N PRO A 67 -5.62 13.62 12.96
CA PRO A 67 -6.50 12.51 12.60
C PRO A 67 -6.07 11.21 13.30
N ASN A 68 -7.05 10.34 13.60
CA ASN A 68 -6.79 9.06 14.28
C ASN A 68 -6.03 8.08 13.37
N VAL A 69 -4.76 7.82 13.70
CA VAL A 69 -3.89 6.91 12.94
C VAL A 69 -4.13 5.43 13.25
N ASN A 70 -4.70 5.09 14.40
CA ASN A 70 -4.86 3.68 14.82
C ASN A 70 -5.88 2.95 13.96
N SER A 71 -7.02 3.59 13.68
CA SER A 71 -8.04 3.03 12.78
C SER A 71 -7.55 2.93 11.34
N ALA A 72 -6.73 3.88 10.89
CA ALA A 72 -6.15 3.86 9.54
C ALA A 72 -5.12 2.74 9.38
N GLY A 73 -4.31 2.47 10.41
CA GLY A 73 -3.35 1.36 10.42
C GLY A 73 -4.02 -0.02 10.35
N MET A 74 -5.13 -0.23 11.07
CA MET A 74 -5.90 -1.47 10.98
C MET A 74 -6.51 -1.67 9.58
N ASN A 75 -7.04 -0.60 8.98
CA ASN A 75 -7.62 -0.69 7.63
C ASN A 75 -6.56 -1.04 6.58
N LEU A 76 -5.36 -0.47 6.69
CA LEU A 76 -4.25 -0.78 5.78
C LEU A 76 -3.80 -2.23 5.89
N GLN A 77 -3.76 -2.79 7.10
CA GLN A 77 -3.46 -4.22 7.30
C GLN A 77 -4.52 -5.13 6.67
N LEU A 78 -5.80 -4.75 6.75
CA LEU A 78 -6.89 -5.49 6.11
C LEU A 78 -6.75 -5.45 4.58
N LEU A 79 -6.52 -4.27 4.00
CA LEU A 79 -6.31 -4.11 2.55
C LEU A 79 -5.09 -4.89 2.04
N GLU A 80 -3.99 -4.91 2.79
CA GLU A 80 -2.81 -5.71 2.44
C GLU A 80 -3.10 -7.22 2.51
N SER A 81 -3.95 -7.67 3.45
CA SER A 81 -4.43 -9.05 3.53
C SER A 81 -5.32 -9.42 2.34
N GLU A 82 -6.26 -8.54 1.96
CA GLU A 82 -7.13 -8.75 0.79
C GLU A 82 -6.33 -8.76 -0.51
N LEU A 83 -5.34 -7.88 -0.65
CA LEU A 83 -4.42 -7.89 -1.79
C LEU A 83 -3.63 -9.20 -1.86
N THR A 84 -3.14 -9.70 -0.71
CA THR A 84 -2.45 -10.99 -0.62
C THR A 84 -3.36 -12.14 -1.05
N GLU A 85 -4.63 -12.10 -0.63
CA GLU A 85 -5.61 -13.08 -1.04
C GLU A 85 -5.83 -13.02 -2.57
N VAL A 86 -6.15 -11.86 -3.12
CA VAL A 86 -6.46 -11.70 -4.55
C VAL A 86 -5.26 -12.07 -5.44
N THR A 87 -4.05 -11.66 -5.06
CA THR A 87 -2.84 -11.87 -5.87
C THR A 87 -2.19 -13.23 -5.63
N GLY A 88 -2.44 -13.87 -4.48
CA GLY A 88 -1.73 -15.07 -4.05
C GLY A 88 -0.25 -14.82 -3.72
N VAL A 89 0.20 -13.57 -3.67
CA VAL A 89 1.58 -13.23 -3.31
C VAL A 89 1.61 -12.84 -1.84
N SER A 90 2.10 -13.74 -1.00
CA SER A 90 2.34 -13.43 0.40
C SER A 90 3.52 -12.46 0.57
N PRO A 91 3.52 -11.61 1.62
CA PRO A 91 4.67 -10.76 1.94
C PRO A 91 5.98 -11.54 2.08
N GLN A 92 5.91 -12.78 2.61
CA GLN A 92 7.07 -13.66 2.75
C GLN A 92 7.61 -14.15 1.39
N ASN A 93 6.72 -14.44 0.42
CA ASN A 93 7.14 -14.75 -0.96
C ASN A 93 7.82 -13.55 -1.61
N ASN A 94 7.44 -12.33 -1.23
CA ASN A 94 8.01 -11.08 -1.72
C ASN A 94 9.26 -10.64 -0.92
N GLY A 95 9.80 -11.49 -0.04
CA GLY A 95 11.02 -11.22 0.74
C GLY A 95 10.83 -10.24 1.90
N ALA A 96 9.58 -9.87 2.24
CA ALA A 96 9.30 -9.04 3.39
C ALA A 96 9.37 -9.88 4.68
N GLN A 97 10.15 -9.42 5.66
CA GLN A 97 10.13 -9.99 7.01
C GLN A 97 8.83 -9.57 7.69
N THR A 98 7.89 -10.51 7.85
CA THR A 98 6.73 -10.28 8.73
C THR A 98 7.22 -10.20 10.17
N ALA A 99 6.94 -9.07 10.84
CA ALA A 99 7.33 -8.82 12.23
C ALA A 99 6.53 -9.65 13.26
N GLN A 100 5.64 -10.53 12.83
CA GLN A 100 4.91 -11.44 13.70
C GLN A 100 5.72 -12.74 13.86
N ASN A 101 5.89 -13.18 15.11
CA ASN A 101 6.45 -14.49 15.48
C ASN A 101 5.51 -15.62 15.02
N GLU A 102 5.26 -15.73 13.71
CA GLU A 102 4.51 -16.83 13.13
C GLU A 102 5.36 -18.09 13.15
N THR A 103 4.74 -19.23 13.42
CA THR A 103 5.44 -20.51 13.49
C THR A 103 5.92 -20.87 12.08
N ALA A 104 7.11 -21.48 11.95
CA ALA A 104 7.65 -21.88 10.63
C ALA A 104 6.67 -22.72 9.79
N THR A 105 5.80 -23.50 10.44
CA THR A 105 4.72 -24.26 9.81
C THR A 105 3.62 -23.38 9.21
N GLU A 106 3.21 -22.33 9.91
CA GLU A 106 2.15 -21.40 9.44
C GLU A 106 2.63 -20.60 8.23
N ILE A 107 3.90 -20.19 8.26
CA ILE A 107 4.56 -19.52 7.12
C ILE A 107 4.58 -20.44 5.90
N SER A 108 4.94 -21.72 6.10
CA SER A 108 4.95 -22.73 5.02
C SER A 108 3.57 -22.94 4.39
N ILE A 109 2.52 -23.05 5.20
CA ILE A 109 1.14 -23.25 4.72
C ILE A 109 0.68 -22.03 3.90
N LYS A 110 0.86 -20.81 4.44
CA LYS A 110 0.46 -19.57 3.75
C LYS A 110 1.24 -19.36 2.43
N ALA A 111 2.53 -19.69 2.42
CA ALA A 111 3.34 -19.62 1.19
C ALA A 111 2.88 -20.64 0.14
N GLN A 112 2.48 -21.85 0.55
CA GLN A 112 1.94 -22.88 -0.36
C GLN A 112 0.57 -22.51 -0.92
N GLU A 113 -0.32 -21.91 -0.12
CA GLU A 113 -1.63 -21.44 -0.60
C GLU A 113 -1.48 -20.35 -1.67
N GLY A 114 -0.56 -19.40 -1.46
CA GLY A 114 -0.19 -18.41 -2.48
C GLY A 114 0.45 -19.02 -3.73
N GLY A 115 1.27 -20.06 -3.54
CA GLY A 115 1.87 -20.86 -4.61
C GLY A 115 0.83 -21.56 -5.51
N ARG A 116 -0.34 -21.93 -4.97
CA ARG A 116 -1.39 -22.60 -5.74
C ARG A 116 -2.10 -21.67 -6.73
N ARG A 117 -2.46 -20.46 -6.31
CA ARG A 117 -3.10 -19.47 -7.21
C ARG A 117 -2.14 -19.02 -8.33
N SER A 118 -0.88 -18.79 -7.99
CA SER A 118 0.16 -18.49 -8.97
C SER A 118 0.43 -19.64 -9.94
N ALA A 119 0.39 -20.90 -9.47
CA ALA A 119 0.49 -22.07 -10.35
C ALA A 119 -0.69 -22.17 -11.34
N ASP A 120 -1.91 -21.85 -10.92
CA ASP A 120 -3.06 -21.79 -11.83
C ASP A 120 -2.90 -20.69 -12.89
N TYR A 121 -2.30 -19.54 -12.54
CA TYR A 121 -1.97 -18.49 -13.52
C TYR A 121 -0.90 -18.92 -14.52
N ILE A 122 0.17 -19.58 -14.05
CA ILE A 122 1.22 -20.12 -14.90
C ILE A 122 0.63 -21.14 -15.86
N ARG A 123 -0.26 -22.01 -15.37
CA ARG A 123 -0.97 -23.00 -16.18
C ARG A 123 -1.85 -22.32 -17.23
N GLN A 124 -2.69 -21.36 -16.83
CA GLN A 124 -3.57 -20.65 -17.77
C GLN A 124 -2.77 -19.91 -18.84
N TYR A 125 -1.66 -19.27 -18.49
CA TYR A 125 -0.77 -18.62 -19.45
C TYR A 125 -0.10 -19.63 -20.40
N ASN A 126 0.30 -20.80 -19.87
CA ASN A 126 0.87 -21.86 -20.69
C ASN A 126 -0.15 -22.35 -21.74
N GLU A 127 -1.36 -22.70 -21.30
CA GLU A 127 -2.44 -23.22 -22.14
C GLU A 127 -2.97 -22.17 -23.15
N THR A 128 -3.01 -20.88 -22.79
CA THR A 128 -3.62 -19.84 -23.66
C THR A 128 -2.64 -19.12 -24.57
N PHE A 129 -1.35 -19.07 -24.22
CA PHE A 129 -0.36 -18.31 -24.96
C PHE A 129 0.81 -19.16 -25.45
N ILE A 130 1.42 -19.96 -24.58
CA ILE A 130 2.64 -20.70 -24.91
C ILE A 130 2.33 -21.87 -25.84
N GLU A 131 1.37 -22.74 -25.51
CA GLU A 131 0.99 -23.89 -26.34
C GLU A 131 0.56 -23.47 -27.75
N PRO A 132 -0.37 -22.51 -27.95
CA PRO A 132 -0.77 -22.07 -29.29
C PRO A 132 0.37 -21.40 -30.08
N LEU A 133 1.32 -20.77 -29.39
CA LEU A 133 2.49 -20.17 -30.01
C LEU A 133 3.44 -21.24 -30.55
N PHE A 134 3.71 -22.29 -29.78
CA PHE A 134 4.50 -23.42 -30.23
C PHE A 134 3.82 -24.20 -31.35
N ASP A 135 2.50 -24.41 -31.28
CA ASP A 135 1.74 -25.06 -32.35
C ASP A 135 1.81 -24.27 -33.67
N ARG A 136 1.64 -22.95 -33.62
CA ARG A 136 1.80 -22.09 -34.80
C ARG A 136 3.23 -22.11 -35.32
N PHE A 137 4.21 -22.08 -34.43
CA PHE A 137 5.62 -22.13 -34.80
C PHE A 137 5.96 -23.45 -35.50
N ALA A 138 5.50 -24.58 -34.96
CA ALA A 138 5.65 -25.90 -35.58
C ALA A 138 4.98 -25.95 -36.96
N MET A 139 3.75 -25.44 -37.11
CA MET A 139 3.07 -25.36 -38.41
C MET A 139 3.84 -24.52 -39.43
N LEU A 140 4.45 -23.41 -39.00
CA LEU A 140 5.28 -22.56 -39.87
C LEU A 140 6.56 -23.28 -40.31
N VAL A 141 7.23 -23.99 -39.39
CA VAL A 141 8.42 -24.79 -39.70
C VAL A 141 8.09 -25.92 -40.67
N PHE A 142 6.99 -26.65 -40.47
CA PHE A 142 6.57 -27.69 -41.43
C PHE A 142 6.15 -27.13 -42.78
N LYS A 143 5.66 -25.90 -42.85
CA LYS A 143 5.20 -25.28 -44.09
C LYS A 143 6.33 -24.64 -44.92
N TYR A 144 7.37 -24.13 -44.26
CA TYR A 144 8.43 -23.35 -44.90
C TYR A 144 9.85 -23.89 -44.63
N GLY A 145 9.98 -25.00 -43.91
CA GLY A 145 11.27 -25.63 -43.58
C GLY A 145 11.79 -26.60 -44.64
N GLU A 146 11.02 -26.85 -45.70
CA GLU A 146 11.45 -27.63 -46.88
C GLU A 146 11.83 -26.74 -48.08
N ASP A 147 12.47 -25.59 -47.82
CA ASP A 147 13.30 -24.86 -48.80
C ASP A 147 14.77 -24.92 -48.38
#